data_AF-A0A450U4N1-F1
#
_entry.id   AF-A0A450U4N1-F1
#
_cell.length_a   1.000
_cell.length_b   1.000
_cell.length_c   1.000
_cell.angle_alpha   90.00
_cell.angle_beta   90.00
_cell.angle_gamma   90.00
#
_symmetry.space_group_name_H-M   'P 1'
#
loop_
_entity.id
_entity.type
_entity.pdbx_description
1 polymer ?
#
loop_
_entity_poly.entity_id
_entity_poly.type
_entity_poly.pdbx_seq_one_letter_code
_entity_poly.pdbx_strand_id
1 'polypeptide(L)'
;MKKYNAKESKVSLNPVEATDISNTLSAMSKTIEYGAYIGLDVHKDTIAVSVAEPGRGEPYYEGEIANTPLKVAKLVGRLNKRYGGEVLLWCYEAGPCGYVLYHQLMEFGQECQVIAPSRTPRQPGDRIKTDRRDALILAWQLRSGNLTQVWVPDGEQEAMRDLTRTRDDFKGQERKARQQLNAFVLRHGYHWPTGKTRWTQVHYNWLESLTFEHPWLQIVLQEYIDAVKAASARVATITDQMMKVLPQWSLAPVVDCLVALRGIDKISAMVLLAELGDISRFDSPKQLMAYLGLVPSEHSSGKRRRQGAITLTGNSRARRTLIESAWGYRFPARKTKHLKRKEADASEEAKAIAWKAQKRLCGRYYRLTRAGKNTKLVCVAIARELIGFVWDIVRLEMPKLATQ
;
A
#
# COMPACT_ATOMS: atom_id res chain seq x y z
N MET A 1 -38.00 -8.99 -57.68
CA MET A 1 -37.54 -9.98 -58.68
C MET A 1 -36.09 -10.31 -58.39
N LYS A 2 -35.74 -11.61 -58.37
CA LYS A 2 -34.47 -12.28 -57.99
C LYS A 2 -34.30 -12.63 -56.50
N LYS A 3 -34.48 -13.94 -56.25
CA LYS A 3 -34.31 -14.76 -55.04
C LYS A 3 -32.84 -15.11 -54.79
N TYR A 4 -32.46 -15.52 -53.58
CA TYR A 4 -31.57 -16.67 -53.25
C TYR A 4 -31.56 -16.87 -51.71
N ASN A 5 -32.38 -17.78 -51.17
CA ASN A 5 -32.05 -19.14 -50.69
C ASN A 5 -31.00 -19.23 -49.55
N ALA A 6 -31.46 -19.26 -48.30
CA ALA A 6 -30.69 -19.77 -47.16
C ALA A 6 -31.02 -21.26 -46.96
N LYS A 7 -30.02 -22.14 -47.11
CA LYS A 7 -30.09 -23.54 -46.71
C LYS A 7 -29.79 -23.63 -45.20
N GLU A 8 -30.73 -24.18 -44.45
CA GLU A 8 -30.51 -24.65 -43.08
C GLU A 8 -29.52 -25.83 -43.10
N SER A 9 -28.47 -25.74 -42.28
CA SER A 9 -27.65 -26.89 -41.89
C SER A 9 -27.89 -27.15 -40.41
N LYS A 10 -28.65 -28.22 -40.12
CA LYS A 10 -28.76 -28.78 -38.77
C LYS A 10 -27.47 -29.54 -38.47
N VAL A 11 -26.63 -28.97 -37.60
CA VAL A 11 -25.55 -29.71 -36.94
C VAL A 11 -26.09 -30.18 -35.60
N SER A 12 -26.21 -31.50 -35.45
CA SER A 12 -26.56 -32.14 -34.18
C SER A 12 -25.39 -32.01 -33.21
N LEU A 13 -25.56 -31.20 -32.17
CA LEU A 13 -24.69 -31.23 -31.01
C LEU A 13 -25.08 -32.43 -30.14
N ASN A 14 -24.22 -33.43 -30.08
CA ASN A 14 -24.33 -34.51 -29.10
C ASN A 14 -24.22 -33.89 -27.69
N PRO A 15 -25.05 -34.31 -26.71
CA PRO A 15 -24.93 -33.83 -25.35
C PRO A 15 -23.63 -34.39 -24.74
N VAL A 16 -22.69 -33.50 -24.44
CA VAL A 16 -21.53 -33.81 -23.61
C VAL A 16 -22.05 -34.17 -22.22
N GLU A 17 -21.76 -35.40 -21.78
CA GLU A 17 -22.22 -35.94 -20.51
C GLU A 17 -21.79 -35.04 -19.34
N ALA A 18 -22.74 -34.71 -18.46
CA ALA A 18 -22.54 -33.87 -17.28
C ALA A 18 -21.47 -34.41 -16.29
N THR A 19 -21.04 -35.65 -16.47
CA THR A 19 -20.01 -36.35 -15.71
C THR A 19 -18.60 -35.75 -15.91
N ASP A 20 -18.29 -35.23 -17.10
CA ASP A 20 -16.95 -34.71 -17.42
C ASP A 20 -16.70 -33.31 -16.83
N ILE A 21 -17.73 -32.48 -16.75
CA ILE A 21 -17.62 -31.13 -16.16
C ILE A 21 -17.41 -31.21 -14.64
N SER A 22 -18.04 -32.19 -13.98
CA SER A 22 -17.86 -32.46 -12.55
C SER A 22 -16.42 -32.89 -12.22
N ASN A 23 -15.84 -33.76 -13.04
CA ASN A 23 -14.45 -34.21 -12.88
C ASN A 23 -13.43 -33.10 -13.21
N THR A 24 -13.75 -32.23 -14.17
CA THR A 24 -12.88 -31.09 -14.54
C THR A 24 -12.92 -29.97 -13.48
N LEU A 25 -14.08 -29.73 -12.85
CA LEU A 25 -14.20 -28.80 -11.71
C LEU A 25 -13.51 -29.35 -10.44
N SER A 26 -13.55 -30.66 -10.23
CA SER A 26 -12.82 -31.35 -9.15
C SER A 26 -11.30 -31.22 -9.31
N ALA A 27 -10.79 -31.21 -10.56
CA ALA A 27 -9.36 -31.06 -10.84
C ALA A 27 -8.82 -29.62 -10.65
N MET A 28 -9.69 -28.58 -10.65
CA MET A 28 -9.29 -27.17 -10.54
C MET A 28 -9.38 -26.57 -9.12
N SER A 29 -9.72 -27.38 -8.11
CA SER A 29 -9.64 -27.01 -6.70
C SER A 29 -9.23 -28.23 -5.87
N LYS A 30 -7.98 -28.70 -6.03
CA LYS A 30 -7.37 -29.46 -4.94
C LYS A 30 -7.19 -28.48 -3.78
N THR A 31 -8.15 -28.45 -2.87
CA THR A 31 -7.93 -27.88 -1.55
C THR A 31 -6.74 -28.64 -0.97
N ILE A 32 -5.60 -27.97 -0.83
CA ILE A 32 -4.45 -28.55 -0.14
C ILE A 32 -4.94 -28.83 1.28
N GLU A 33 -5.04 -30.11 1.63
CA GLU A 33 -5.28 -30.52 3.01
C GLU A 33 -3.95 -30.45 3.74
N TYR A 34 -3.85 -29.49 4.66
CA TYR A 34 -2.67 -29.30 5.50
C TYR A 34 -2.72 -30.24 6.69
N GLY A 35 -1.57 -30.79 7.11
CA GLY A 35 -1.48 -31.68 8.27
C GLY A 35 -1.76 -30.98 9.60
N ALA A 36 -1.49 -29.67 9.67
CA ALA A 36 -1.95 -28.80 10.74
C ALA A 36 -1.91 -27.31 10.34
N TYR A 37 -2.59 -26.50 11.14
CA TYR A 37 -2.69 -25.04 10.99
C TYR A 37 -2.09 -24.36 12.22
N ILE A 38 -1.03 -23.58 12.03
CA ILE A 38 -0.21 -23.03 13.12
C ILE A 38 -0.47 -21.53 13.23
N GLY A 39 -0.96 -21.10 14.40
CA GLY A 39 -1.13 -19.70 14.76
C GLY A 39 0.03 -19.22 15.62
N LEU A 40 0.67 -18.14 15.20
CA LEU A 40 1.77 -17.50 15.92
C LEU A 40 1.36 -16.09 16.35
N ASP A 41 1.37 -15.82 17.65
CA ASP A 41 1.33 -14.46 18.16
C ASP A 41 2.75 -13.98 18.45
N VAL A 42 3.19 -12.94 17.73
CA VAL A 42 4.60 -12.59 17.58
C VAL A 42 4.92 -11.33 18.36
N HIS A 43 5.73 -11.48 19.40
CA HIS A 43 6.33 -10.40 20.17
C HIS A 43 7.83 -10.27 19.84
N LYS A 44 8.45 -9.16 20.23
CA LYS A 44 9.89 -8.89 19.94
C LYS A 44 10.83 -9.95 20.53
N ASP A 45 10.48 -10.51 21.68
CA ASP A 45 11.33 -11.45 22.44
C ASP A 45 10.81 -12.89 22.36
N THR A 46 9.51 -13.07 22.14
CA THR A 46 8.80 -14.34 22.30
C THR A 46 7.76 -14.55 21.20
N ILE A 47 7.43 -15.81 20.93
CA ILE A 47 6.36 -16.21 20.01
C ILE A 47 5.49 -17.24 20.72
N ALA A 48 4.22 -16.91 20.93
CA ALA A 48 3.22 -17.85 21.42
C ALA A 48 2.71 -18.70 20.25
N VAL A 49 2.71 -20.02 20.41
CA VAL A 49 2.45 -20.99 19.34
C VAL A 49 1.22 -21.81 19.69
N SER A 50 0.29 -21.89 18.74
CA SER A 50 -0.89 -22.74 18.83
C SER A 50 -1.07 -23.54 17.56
N VAL A 51 -1.68 -24.72 17.68
CA VAL A 51 -1.88 -25.66 16.59
C VAL A 51 -3.35 -26.05 16.53
N ALA A 52 -3.93 -26.02 15.34
CA ALA A 52 -5.22 -26.62 15.05
C ALA A 52 -5.02 -27.77 14.06
N GLU A 53 -5.43 -28.98 14.43
CA GLU A 53 -5.43 -30.13 13.53
C GLU A 53 -6.60 -30.07 12.55
N PRO A 54 -6.54 -30.80 11.43
CA PRO A 54 -7.66 -30.94 10.50
C PRO A 54 -8.96 -31.36 11.19
N GLY A 55 -10.09 -30.98 10.60
CA GLY A 55 -11.41 -31.28 11.16
C GLY A 55 -11.88 -30.23 12.17
N ARG A 56 -12.66 -30.68 13.17
CA ARG A 56 -13.43 -29.79 14.07
C ARG A 56 -12.92 -29.76 15.51
N GLY A 57 -11.81 -30.42 15.82
CA GLY A 57 -11.23 -30.41 17.16
C GLY A 57 -10.85 -29.00 17.62
N GLU A 58 -10.81 -28.76 18.93
CA GLU A 58 -10.33 -27.47 19.44
C GLU A 58 -8.83 -27.31 19.19
N PRO A 59 -8.36 -26.11 18.79
CA PRO A 59 -6.92 -25.83 18.77
C PRO A 59 -6.32 -25.95 20.17
N TYR A 60 -5.06 -26.35 20.24
CA TYR A 60 -4.32 -26.43 21.49
C TYR A 60 -3.11 -25.50 21.47
N TYR A 61 -2.66 -25.12 22.67
CA TYR A 61 -1.50 -24.26 22.87
C TYR A 61 -0.25 -25.12 22.95
N GLU A 62 0.68 -24.95 22.00
CA GLU A 62 1.94 -25.69 21.93
C GLU A 62 2.97 -25.13 22.93
N GLY A 63 2.84 -23.85 23.29
CA GLY A 63 3.71 -23.17 24.24
C GLY A 63 4.29 -21.88 23.67
N GLU A 64 5.38 -21.44 24.28
CA GLU A 64 6.08 -20.22 23.90
C GLU A 64 7.54 -20.55 23.53
N ILE A 65 8.06 -19.86 22.51
CA ILE A 65 9.47 -19.92 22.13
C ILE A 65 10.07 -18.52 22.13
N ALA A 66 11.39 -18.42 22.33
CA ALA A 66 12.08 -17.15 22.09
C ALA A 66 12.10 -16.82 20.59
N ASN A 67 11.89 -15.55 20.24
CA ASN A 67 11.90 -15.05 18.87
C ASN A 67 13.34 -14.97 18.33
N THR A 68 13.91 -16.13 17.99
CA THR A 68 15.27 -16.26 17.44
C THR A 68 15.30 -17.28 16.32
N PRO A 69 16.15 -17.12 15.28
CA PRO A 69 16.20 -18.05 14.16
C PRO A 69 16.39 -19.51 14.58
N LEU A 70 17.26 -19.76 15.57
CA LEU A 70 17.53 -21.09 16.09
C LEU A 70 16.30 -21.74 16.73
N LYS A 71 15.49 -20.97 17.46
CA LYS A 71 14.29 -21.49 18.13
C LYS A 71 13.15 -21.71 17.15
N VAL A 72 13.01 -20.84 16.15
CA VAL A 72 12.06 -21.02 15.04
C VAL A 72 12.41 -22.30 14.26
N ALA A 73 13.68 -22.49 13.88
CA ALA A 73 14.13 -23.71 13.21
C ALA A 73 13.84 -24.99 14.02
N LYS A 74 14.08 -24.95 15.34
CA LYS A 74 13.76 -26.08 16.24
C LYS A 74 12.25 -26.35 16.35
N LEU A 75 11.42 -25.32 16.31
CA LEU A 75 9.96 -25.46 16.29
C LEU A 75 9.50 -26.13 15.00
N VAL A 76 9.96 -25.62 13.85
CA VAL A 76 9.63 -26.18 12.52
C VAL A 76 10.03 -27.65 12.44
N GLY A 77 11.26 -28.00 12.81
CA GLY A 77 11.73 -29.39 12.79
C GLY A 77 10.91 -30.32 13.70
N ARG A 78 10.47 -29.81 14.87
CA ARG A 78 9.63 -30.59 15.80
C ARG A 78 8.24 -30.85 15.23
N LEU A 79 7.58 -29.82 14.68
CA LEU A 79 6.23 -29.97 14.12
C LEU A 79 6.24 -30.80 12.84
N ASN A 80 7.22 -30.60 11.95
CA ASN A 80 7.37 -31.44 10.76
C ASN A 80 7.54 -32.92 11.12
N LYS A 81 8.33 -33.23 12.16
CA LYS A 81 8.48 -34.60 12.65
C LYS A 81 7.18 -35.15 13.24
N ARG A 82 6.42 -34.33 13.98
CA ARG A 82 5.14 -34.73 14.59
C ARG A 82 4.10 -35.09 13.53
N TYR A 83 4.01 -34.30 12.48
CA TYR A 83 3.03 -34.46 11.39
C TYR A 83 3.60 -35.23 10.19
N GLY A 84 4.62 -36.07 10.40
CA GLY A 84 5.10 -37.01 9.37
C GLY A 84 5.63 -36.36 8.08
N GLY A 85 6.00 -35.08 8.10
CA GLY A 85 6.41 -34.32 6.93
C GLY A 85 5.26 -33.82 6.04
N GLU A 86 4.01 -33.90 6.50
CA GLU A 86 2.88 -33.25 5.84
C GLU A 86 3.07 -31.73 5.77
N VAL A 87 2.43 -31.10 4.79
CA VAL A 87 2.50 -29.64 4.61
C VAL A 87 1.76 -28.95 5.76
N LEU A 88 2.44 -28.02 6.41
CA LEU A 88 1.90 -27.21 7.50
C LEU A 88 1.61 -25.80 7.02
N LEU A 89 0.44 -25.26 7.38
CA LEU A 89 0.10 -23.86 7.09
C LEU A 89 0.31 -23.01 8.34
N TRP A 90 1.16 -22.00 8.23
CA TRP A 90 1.51 -21.10 9.33
C TRP A 90 0.84 -19.75 9.15
N CYS A 91 0.55 -19.03 10.23
CA CYS A 91 0.14 -17.64 10.14
C CYS A 91 0.56 -16.81 11.35
N TYR A 92 0.71 -15.51 11.12
CA TYR A 92 0.87 -14.51 12.17
C TYR A 92 0.31 -13.16 11.74
N GLU A 93 -0.05 -12.31 12.71
CA GLU A 93 -0.56 -10.97 12.42
C GLU A 93 0.57 -10.02 11.98
N ALA A 94 0.32 -9.20 10.95
CA ALA A 94 1.23 -8.15 10.55
C ALA A 94 1.46 -7.18 11.71
N GLY A 95 2.72 -7.01 12.12
CA GLY A 95 3.08 -6.25 13.31
C GLY A 95 4.43 -5.53 13.18
N PRO A 96 4.93 -4.94 14.28
CA PRO A 96 6.17 -4.16 14.27
C PRO A 96 7.43 -5.00 13.99
N CYS A 97 7.36 -6.33 14.11
CA CYS A 97 8.46 -7.25 13.84
C CYS A 97 8.69 -7.51 12.34
N GLY A 98 7.87 -6.93 11.46
CA GLY A 98 8.05 -7.01 10.00
C GLY A 98 7.85 -8.41 9.42
N TYR A 99 8.60 -8.72 8.36
CA TYR A 99 8.47 -9.96 7.58
C TYR A 99 9.60 -10.97 7.83
N VAL A 100 10.50 -10.72 8.79
CA VAL A 100 11.64 -11.60 9.08
C VAL A 100 11.20 -13.04 9.40
N LEU A 101 10.17 -13.21 10.24
CA LEU A 101 9.64 -14.53 10.56
C LEU A 101 9.03 -15.23 9.35
N TYR A 102 8.31 -14.49 8.50
CA TYR A 102 7.79 -15.01 7.25
C TYR A 102 8.93 -15.57 6.38
N HIS A 103 10.00 -14.80 6.17
CA HIS A 103 11.14 -15.23 5.36
C HIS A 103 11.83 -16.46 5.93
N GLN A 104 12.03 -16.54 7.25
CA GLN A 104 12.59 -17.73 7.90
C GLN A 104 11.72 -18.97 7.67
N LEU A 105 10.40 -18.84 7.78
CA LEU A 105 9.48 -19.95 7.52
C LEU A 105 9.55 -20.40 6.05
N MET A 106 9.57 -19.45 5.11
CA MET A 106 9.73 -19.74 3.68
C MET A 106 11.07 -20.43 3.37
N GLU A 107 12.18 -20.01 4.00
CA GLU A 107 13.51 -20.64 3.89
C GLU A 107 13.51 -22.09 4.40
N PHE A 108 12.67 -22.41 5.39
CA PHE A 108 12.45 -23.77 5.86
C PHE A 108 11.42 -24.56 5.04
N GLY A 109 11.01 -24.05 3.88
CA GLY A 109 10.05 -24.69 2.98
C GLY A 109 8.62 -24.75 3.55
N GLN A 110 8.29 -23.86 4.49
CA GLN A 110 6.96 -23.78 5.09
C GLN A 110 6.08 -22.77 4.36
N GLU A 111 4.78 -23.04 4.29
CA GLU A 111 3.81 -22.06 3.82
C GLU A 111 3.36 -21.16 4.97
N CYS A 112 3.47 -19.84 4.81
CA CYS A 112 3.06 -18.88 5.83
C CYS A 112 2.12 -17.81 5.26
N GLN A 113 1.08 -17.44 6.03
CA GLN A 113 0.20 -16.32 5.73
C GLN A 113 0.39 -15.21 6.77
N VAL A 114 0.79 -14.03 6.32
CA VAL A 114 0.78 -12.84 7.18
C VAL A 114 -0.61 -12.22 7.14
N ILE A 115 -1.20 -11.92 8.30
CA ILE A 115 -2.63 -11.60 8.42
C ILE A 115 -2.83 -10.12 8.72
N ALA A 116 -3.84 -9.50 8.10
CA ALA A 116 -4.22 -8.12 8.37
C ALA A 116 -4.97 -8.01 9.72
N PRO A 117 -4.40 -7.36 10.77
CA PRO A 117 -5.04 -7.32 12.09
C PRO A 117 -6.42 -6.64 12.08
N SER A 118 -6.60 -5.68 11.19
CA SER A 118 -7.87 -4.94 11.05
C SER A 118 -9.00 -5.73 10.38
N ARG A 119 -8.71 -6.94 9.87
CA ARG A 119 -9.67 -7.82 9.19
C ARG A 119 -9.84 -9.17 9.87
N THR A 120 -9.09 -9.45 10.94
CA THR A 120 -9.28 -10.63 11.79
C THR A 120 -10.66 -10.53 12.48
N PRO A 121 -11.60 -11.47 12.24
CA PRO A 121 -12.87 -11.50 12.94
C PRO A 121 -12.67 -11.57 14.46
N ARG A 122 -13.34 -10.69 15.21
CA ARG A 122 -13.37 -10.74 16.69
C ARG A 122 -14.81 -10.69 17.17
N GLN A 123 -15.14 -11.52 18.16
CA GLN A 123 -16.47 -11.51 18.76
C GLN A 123 -16.66 -10.21 19.57
N PRO A 124 -17.76 -9.46 19.36
CA PRO A 124 -18.06 -8.29 20.18
C PRO A 124 -18.19 -8.66 21.66
N GLY A 125 -17.58 -7.86 22.54
CA GLY A 125 -17.65 -8.06 24.00
C GLY A 125 -16.52 -8.88 24.59
N ASP A 126 -15.69 -9.52 23.76
CA ASP A 126 -14.50 -10.21 24.23
C ASP A 126 -13.39 -9.22 24.63
N ARG A 127 -13.12 -9.11 25.93
CA ARG A 127 -12.24 -8.08 26.52
C ARG A 127 -10.93 -8.63 27.08
N ILE A 128 -10.76 -9.94 27.14
CA ILE A 128 -9.56 -10.57 27.69
C ILE A 128 -8.62 -10.90 26.55
N LYS A 129 -7.52 -10.16 26.47
CA LYS A 129 -6.44 -10.33 25.49
C LYS A 129 -5.23 -10.96 26.18
N THR A 130 -4.75 -12.10 25.67
CA THR A 130 -3.55 -12.79 26.13
C THR A 130 -2.90 -13.47 24.94
N ASP A 131 -1.57 -13.53 24.89
CA ASP A 131 -0.82 -14.05 23.73
C ASP A 131 -1.20 -15.49 23.37
N ARG A 132 -1.42 -16.35 24.39
CA ARG A 132 -1.96 -17.71 24.21
C ARG A 132 -3.29 -17.72 23.46
N ARG A 133 -4.22 -16.85 23.85
CA ARG A 133 -5.56 -16.78 23.27
C ARG A 133 -5.52 -16.26 21.84
N ASP A 134 -4.69 -15.24 21.58
CA ASP A 134 -4.52 -14.68 20.26
C ASP A 134 -3.92 -15.72 19.30
N ALA A 135 -2.90 -16.47 19.73
CA ALA A 135 -2.34 -17.58 18.95
C ALA A 135 -3.38 -18.69 18.67
N LEU A 136 -4.18 -19.08 19.66
CA LEU A 136 -5.26 -20.07 19.50
C LEU A 136 -6.31 -19.62 18.47
N ILE A 137 -6.73 -18.35 18.56
CA ILE A 137 -7.69 -17.75 17.63
C ILE A 137 -7.11 -17.75 16.20
N LEU A 138 -5.84 -17.40 16.04
CA LEU A 138 -5.17 -17.42 14.74
C LEU A 138 -5.17 -18.82 14.13
N ALA A 139 -4.76 -19.85 14.88
CA ALA A 139 -4.76 -21.23 14.40
C ALA A 139 -6.16 -21.69 13.97
N TRP A 140 -7.18 -21.37 14.79
CA TRP A 140 -8.57 -21.70 14.49
C TRP A 140 -9.08 -21.00 13.22
N GLN A 141 -8.82 -19.70 13.08
CA GLN A 141 -9.30 -18.93 11.92
C GLN A 141 -8.56 -19.29 10.64
N LEU A 142 -7.28 -19.64 10.73
CA LEU A 142 -6.47 -20.12 9.61
C LEU A 142 -7.06 -21.42 9.07
N ARG A 143 -7.33 -22.39 9.95
CA ARG A 143 -8.02 -23.63 9.59
C ARG A 143 -9.39 -23.38 8.96
N SER A 144 -10.11 -22.38 9.45
CA SER A 144 -11.45 -22.05 8.96
C SER A 144 -11.47 -21.28 7.64
N GLY A 145 -10.31 -20.87 7.10
CA GLY A 145 -10.22 -20.06 5.87
C GLY A 145 -10.77 -18.63 6.02
N ASN A 146 -10.93 -18.14 7.25
CA ASN A 146 -11.57 -16.85 7.54
C ASN A 146 -10.57 -15.67 7.58
N LEU A 147 -9.28 -15.93 7.40
CA LEU A 147 -8.24 -14.92 7.51
C LEU A 147 -8.02 -14.21 6.17
N THR A 148 -7.74 -12.90 6.25
CA THR A 148 -7.32 -12.12 5.07
C THR A 148 -5.80 -11.96 5.09
N GLN A 149 -5.14 -12.64 4.16
CA GLN A 149 -3.70 -12.53 3.94
C GLN A 149 -3.33 -11.12 3.43
N VAL A 150 -2.22 -10.56 3.94
CA VAL A 150 -1.57 -9.39 3.36
C VAL A 150 -0.56 -9.82 2.31
N TRP A 151 -0.39 -9.00 1.28
CA TRP A 151 0.72 -9.17 0.36
C TRP A 151 2.04 -8.90 1.10
N VAL A 152 2.95 -9.89 1.03
CA VAL A 152 4.30 -9.79 1.58
C VAL A 152 5.25 -9.35 0.46
N PRO A 153 5.93 -8.20 0.59
CA PRO A 153 6.97 -7.77 -0.34
C PRO A 153 8.18 -8.72 -0.34
N ASP A 154 8.93 -8.76 -1.43
CA ASP A 154 10.28 -9.33 -1.45
C ASP A 154 11.29 -8.41 -0.76
N GLY A 155 12.53 -8.89 -0.58
CA GLY A 155 13.58 -8.15 0.14
C GLY A 155 13.98 -6.83 -0.54
N GLU A 156 14.03 -6.75 -1.87
CA GLU A 156 14.37 -5.51 -2.58
C GLU A 156 13.26 -4.47 -2.37
N GLN A 157 12.02 -4.91 -2.44
CA GLN A 157 10.83 -4.12 -2.24
C GLN A 157 10.67 -3.63 -0.79
N GLU A 158 11.02 -4.46 0.21
CA GLU A 158 11.11 -4.05 1.61
C GLU A 158 12.15 -2.96 1.81
N ALA A 159 13.36 -3.16 1.26
CA ALA A 159 14.42 -2.15 1.34
C ALA A 159 13.99 -0.82 0.71
N MET A 160 13.30 -0.86 -0.43
CA MET A 160 12.77 0.35 -1.07
C MET A 160 11.63 1.01 -0.26
N ARG A 161 10.79 0.22 0.42
CA ARG A 161 9.79 0.74 1.38
C ARG A 161 10.48 1.48 2.51
N ASP A 162 11.52 0.91 3.11
CA ASP A 162 12.22 1.58 4.21
C ASP A 162 12.90 2.88 3.77
N LEU A 163 13.50 2.88 2.57
CA LEU A 163 14.09 4.09 1.99
C LEU A 163 13.05 5.20 1.79
N THR A 164 11.92 4.87 1.16
CA THR A 164 10.82 5.83 0.90
C THR A 164 10.13 6.30 2.19
N ARG A 165 9.94 5.41 3.17
CA ARG A 165 9.34 5.71 4.48
C ARG A 165 10.27 6.57 5.35
N THR A 166 11.58 6.34 5.31
CA THR A 166 12.56 7.18 6.00
C THR A 166 12.47 8.63 5.53
N ARG A 167 12.30 8.85 4.23
CA ARG A 167 12.08 10.21 3.70
C ARG A 167 10.80 10.84 4.25
N ASP A 168 9.69 10.09 4.31
CA ASP A 168 8.44 10.57 4.90
C ASP A 168 8.63 10.95 6.39
N ASP A 169 9.38 10.16 7.16
CA ASP A 169 9.63 10.43 8.57
C ASP A 169 10.46 11.72 8.74
N PHE A 170 11.49 11.93 7.89
CA PHE A 170 12.25 13.18 7.88
C PHE A 170 11.41 14.37 7.44
N LYS A 171 10.46 14.21 6.50
CA LYS A 171 9.47 15.24 6.17
C LYS A 171 8.57 15.56 7.38
N GLY A 172 8.22 14.56 8.18
CA GLY A 172 7.51 14.73 9.44
C GLY A 172 8.30 15.56 10.45
N GLN A 173 9.59 15.25 10.63
CA GLN A 173 10.51 16.01 11.49
C GLN A 173 10.67 17.45 11.02
N GLU A 174 10.90 17.67 9.73
CA GLU A 174 11.00 19.01 9.13
C GLU A 174 9.73 19.83 9.37
N ARG A 175 8.55 19.22 9.15
CA ARG A 175 7.26 19.88 9.44
C ARG A 175 7.16 20.28 10.91
N LYS A 176 7.53 19.39 11.83
CA LYS A 176 7.45 19.65 13.28
C LYS A 176 8.38 20.79 13.69
N ALA A 177 9.64 20.76 13.24
CA ALA A 177 10.61 21.83 13.51
C ALA A 177 10.10 23.19 12.99
N ARG A 178 9.57 23.21 11.76
CA ARG A 178 8.96 24.40 11.17
C ARG A 178 7.78 24.94 11.97
N GLN A 179 6.92 24.06 12.48
CA GLN A 179 5.78 24.45 13.31
C GLN A 179 6.25 25.03 14.65
N GLN A 180 7.25 24.43 15.29
CA GLN A 180 7.82 24.92 16.54
C GLN A 180 8.44 26.31 16.39
N LEU A 181 9.24 26.54 15.34
CA LEU A 181 9.81 27.85 15.03
C LEU A 181 8.72 28.90 14.79
N ASN A 182 7.71 28.58 13.96
CA ASN A 182 6.60 29.51 13.73
C ASN A 182 5.81 29.81 15.01
N ALA A 183 5.59 28.81 15.86
CA ALA A 183 4.91 29.01 17.14
C ALA A 183 5.73 29.87 18.11
N PHE A 184 7.07 29.76 18.08
CA PHE A 184 7.97 30.62 18.84
C PHE A 184 7.90 32.07 18.39
N VAL A 185 8.09 32.36 17.11
CA VAL A 185 8.05 33.76 16.65
C VAL A 185 6.65 34.37 16.84
N LEU A 186 5.59 33.57 16.64
CA LEU A 186 4.21 34.02 16.82
C LEU A 186 3.90 34.42 18.27
N ARG A 187 4.33 33.65 19.27
CA ARG A 187 4.09 33.98 20.69
C ARG A 187 4.86 35.23 21.16
N HIS A 188 5.87 35.65 20.40
CA HIS A 188 6.60 36.90 20.63
C HIS A 188 6.11 38.05 19.71
N GLY A 189 4.93 37.90 19.09
CA GLY A 189 4.30 38.97 18.30
C GLY A 189 4.78 39.08 16.86
N TYR A 190 5.72 38.23 16.42
CA TYR A 190 6.22 38.25 15.04
C TYR A 190 5.44 37.31 14.15
N HIS A 191 5.05 37.78 12.97
CA HIS A 191 4.45 36.93 11.96
C HIS A 191 4.97 37.27 10.56
N TRP A 192 5.18 36.23 9.76
CA TRP A 192 5.50 36.39 8.35
C TRP A 192 4.27 36.93 7.60
N PRO A 193 4.41 37.90 6.67
CA PRO A 193 3.29 38.47 5.95
C PRO A 193 2.45 37.42 5.21
N THR A 194 1.13 37.58 5.28
CA THR A 194 0.18 36.74 4.56
C THR A 194 0.44 36.79 3.06
N GLY A 195 0.36 35.64 2.38
CA GLY A 195 0.58 35.54 0.94
C GLY A 195 2.05 35.47 0.50
N LYS A 196 3.02 35.71 1.39
CA LYS A 196 4.45 35.53 1.08
C LYS A 196 4.90 34.08 1.31
N THR A 197 5.77 33.58 0.44
CA THR A 197 6.36 32.25 0.54
C THR A 197 7.30 32.15 1.75
N ARG A 198 7.22 31.06 2.50
CA ARG A 198 8.12 30.75 3.63
C ARG A 198 9.25 29.81 3.21
N TRP A 199 10.27 29.70 4.06
CA TRP A 199 11.42 28.79 3.90
C TRP A 199 12.30 29.10 2.69
N THR A 200 12.26 30.34 2.23
CA THR A 200 13.18 30.91 1.24
C THR A 200 14.33 31.62 1.97
N GLN A 201 15.39 31.97 1.25
CA GLN A 201 16.48 32.78 1.83
C GLN A 201 15.95 34.09 2.42
N VAL A 202 14.99 34.74 1.75
CA VAL A 202 14.34 35.98 2.25
C VAL A 202 13.61 35.75 3.57
N HIS A 203 12.94 34.61 3.75
CA HIS A 203 12.29 34.27 5.01
C HIS A 203 13.31 33.99 6.12
N TYR A 204 14.43 33.32 5.81
CA TYR A 204 15.51 33.10 6.78
C TYR A 204 16.17 34.41 7.18
N ASN A 205 16.49 35.29 6.23
CA ASN A 205 17.04 36.61 6.54
C ASN A 205 16.10 37.40 7.46
N TRP A 206 14.78 37.31 7.26
CA TRP A 206 13.81 37.92 8.17
C TRP A 206 13.84 37.30 9.57
N LEU A 207 13.82 35.96 9.66
CA LEU A 207 13.94 35.26 10.95
C LEU A 207 15.21 35.68 11.69
N GLU A 208 16.34 35.71 10.99
CA GLU A 208 17.66 36.06 11.54
C GLU A 208 17.76 37.57 11.89
N SER A 209 16.91 38.42 11.32
CA SER A 209 16.83 39.84 11.65
C SER A 209 15.99 40.17 12.89
N LEU A 210 15.24 39.19 13.43
CA LEU A 210 14.41 39.41 14.62
C LEU A 210 15.30 39.68 15.83
N THR A 211 14.88 40.66 16.64
CA THR A 211 15.54 41.04 17.89
C THR A 211 14.57 40.86 19.04
N PHE A 212 15.08 40.54 20.23
CA PHE A 212 14.27 40.32 21.42
C PHE A 212 14.82 41.14 22.58
N GLU A 213 13.95 41.49 23.53
CA GLU A 213 14.32 42.21 24.76
C GLU A 213 15.37 41.44 25.58
N HIS A 214 15.22 40.11 25.65
CA HIS A 214 16.10 39.26 26.42
C HIS A 214 17.07 38.46 25.54
N PRO A 215 18.39 38.49 25.81
CA PRO A 215 19.40 37.80 24.98
C PRO A 215 19.19 36.29 24.83
N TRP A 216 18.65 35.61 25.84
CA TRP A 216 18.40 34.16 25.76
C TRP A 216 17.35 33.78 24.73
N LEU A 217 16.44 34.68 24.36
CA LEU A 217 15.48 34.43 23.29
C LEU A 217 16.15 34.39 21.91
N GLN A 218 17.25 35.12 21.72
CA GLN A 218 18.05 35.05 20.49
C GLN A 218 18.68 33.65 20.34
N ILE A 219 19.15 33.07 21.44
CA ILE A 219 19.70 31.71 21.47
C ILE A 219 18.59 30.71 21.07
N VAL A 220 17.41 30.82 21.68
CA VAL A 220 16.27 29.94 21.37
C VAL A 220 15.83 30.06 19.90
N LEU A 221 15.83 31.28 19.34
CA LEU A 221 15.55 31.50 17.92
C LEU A 221 16.54 30.73 17.05
N GLN A 222 17.84 30.89 17.34
CA GLN A 222 18.91 30.28 16.57
C GLN A 222 18.80 28.75 16.60
N GLU A 223 18.56 28.14 17.76
CA GLU A 223 18.34 26.71 17.90
C GLU A 223 17.15 26.20 17.05
N TYR A 224 16.05 26.94 17.02
CA TYR A 224 14.91 26.57 16.16
C TYR A 224 15.21 26.72 14.66
N ILE A 225 15.97 27.75 14.27
CA ILE A 225 16.41 27.94 12.88
C ILE A 225 17.31 26.77 12.47
N ASP A 226 18.27 26.40 13.31
CA ASP A 226 19.22 25.33 13.03
C ASP A 226 18.53 23.96 13.02
N ALA A 227 17.55 23.72 13.90
CA ALA A 227 16.72 22.52 13.85
C ALA A 227 15.95 22.40 12.51
N VAL A 228 15.43 23.51 11.98
CA VAL A 228 14.76 23.51 10.66
C VAL A 228 15.76 23.29 9.53
N LYS A 229 16.93 23.95 9.57
CA LYS A 229 18.01 23.77 8.57
C LYS A 229 18.48 22.32 8.55
N ALA A 230 18.77 21.73 9.71
CA ALA A 230 19.20 20.34 9.84
C ALA A 230 18.15 19.35 9.32
N ALA A 231 16.88 19.50 9.71
CA ALA A 231 15.81 18.63 9.21
C ALA A 231 15.60 18.77 7.69
N SER A 232 15.72 19.99 7.15
CA SER A 232 15.61 20.24 5.70
C SER A 232 16.79 19.60 4.94
N ALA A 233 18.01 19.66 5.49
CA ALA A 233 19.18 19.00 4.93
C ALA A 233 19.00 17.47 4.90
N ARG A 234 18.51 16.85 5.99
CA ARG A 234 18.24 15.39 6.01
C ARG A 234 17.26 14.96 4.92
N VAL A 235 16.19 15.74 4.71
CA VAL A 235 15.23 15.48 3.61
C VAL A 235 15.90 15.58 2.24
N ALA A 236 16.76 16.59 2.03
CA ALA A 236 17.49 16.74 0.78
C ALA A 236 18.45 15.57 0.55
N THR A 237 19.24 15.19 1.56
CA THR A 237 20.18 14.07 1.49
C THR A 237 19.48 12.75 1.17
N ILE A 238 18.42 12.39 1.89
CA ILE A 238 17.71 11.12 1.62
C ILE A 238 17.03 11.14 0.25
N THR A 239 16.55 12.31 -0.21
CA THR A 239 15.98 12.46 -1.56
C THR A 239 17.05 12.24 -2.63
N ASP A 240 18.26 12.77 -2.45
CA ASP A 240 19.38 12.53 -3.37
C ASP A 240 19.78 11.04 -3.41
N GLN A 241 19.83 10.39 -2.24
CA GLN A 241 20.11 8.94 -2.16
C GLN A 241 19.02 8.12 -2.87
N MET A 242 17.75 8.47 -2.71
CA MET A 242 16.65 7.84 -3.48
C MET A 242 16.88 7.95 -4.99
N MET A 243 17.32 9.11 -5.47
CA MET A 243 17.60 9.31 -6.90
C MET A 243 18.81 8.53 -7.40
N LYS A 244 19.82 8.30 -6.54
CA LYS A 244 21.02 7.49 -6.85
C LYS A 244 20.73 5.99 -6.88
N VAL A 245 19.84 5.51 -6.01
CA VAL A 245 19.43 4.11 -5.95
C VAL A 245 18.44 3.77 -7.07
N LEU A 246 17.59 4.72 -7.48
CA LEU A 246 16.53 4.48 -8.46
C LEU A 246 16.98 3.71 -9.72
N PRO A 247 18.10 4.04 -10.42
CA PRO A 247 18.51 3.29 -11.61
C PRO A 247 18.87 1.82 -11.36
N GLN A 248 19.15 1.45 -10.11
CA GLN A 248 19.52 0.08 -9.71
C GLN A 248 18.29 -0.75 -9.32
N TRP A 249 17.14 -0.10 -9.10
CA TRP A 249 15.93 -0.78 -8.67
C TRP A 249 15.28 -1.50 -9.85
N SER A 250 14.89 -2.77 -9.65
CA SER A 250 14.21 -3.59 -10.68
C SER A 250 12.98 -2.91 -11.32
N LEU A 251 12.28 -2.04 -10.57
CA LEU A 251 11.10 -1.32 -11.04
C LEU A 251 11.39 0.09 -11.61
N ALA A 252 12.65 0.45 -11.84
CA ALA A 252 13.03 1.76 -12.40
C ALA A 252 12.33 2.08 -13.74
N PRO A 253 12.21 1.14 -14.72
CA PRO A 253 11.49 1.41 -15.96
C PRO A 253 10.00 1.76 -15.72
N VAL A 254 9.38 1.09 -14.75
CA VAL A 254 7.98 1.35 -14.38
C VAL A 254 7.85 2.71 -13.73
N VAL A 255 8.84 3.15 -12.93
CA VAL A 255 8.89 4.52 -12.39
C VAL A 255 8.90 5.54 -13.52
N ASP A 256 9.76 5.37 -14.53
CA ASP A 256 9.84 6.31 -15.65
C ASP A 256 8.53 6.37 -16.45
N CYS A 257 7.85 5.24 -16.64
CA CYS A 257 6.52 5.19 -17.24
C CYS A 257 5.43 5.90 -16.40
N LEU A 258 5.43 5.71 -15.07
CA LEU A 258 4.47 6.39 -14.18
C LEU A 258 4.65 7.90 -14.13
N VAL A 259 5.87 8.40 -14.32
CA VAL A 259 6.19 9.84 -14.33
C VAL A 259 5.53 10.59 -15.49
N ALA A 260 5.10 9.88 -16.55
CA ALA A 260 4.30 10.44 -17.63
C ALA A 260 2.93 10.94 -17.14
N LEU A 261 2.36 10.32 -16.10
CA LEU A 261 1.11 10.79 -15.50
C LEU A 261 1.31 12.15 -14.83
N ARG A 262 0.49 13.11 -15.23
CA ARG A 262 0.52 14.47 -14.65
C ARG A 262 0.32 14.40 -13.13
N GLY A 263 1.23 15.04 -12.40
CA GLY A 263 1.18 15.08 -10.93
C GLY A 263 1.95 13.95 -10.25
N ILE A 264 2.41 12.93 -10.97
CA ILE A 264 3.30 11.89 -10.44
C ILE A 264 4.75 12.24 -10.84
N ASP A 265 5.64 12.42 -9.85
CA ASP A 265 7.09 12.56 -10.05
C ASP A 265 7.82 11.27 -9.65
N LYS A 266 9.16 11.22 -9.83
CA LYS A 266 9.96 10.02 -9.55
C LYS A 266 9.79 9.57 -8.10
N ILE A 267 9.79 10.51 -7.14
CA ILE A 267 9.57 10.20 -5.72
C ILE A 267 8.18 9.61 -5.48
N SER A 268 7.13 10.22 -6.04
CA SER A 268 5.76 9.74 -5.88
C SER A 268 5.56 8.37 -6.52
N ALA A 269 6.15 8.14 -7.70
CA ALA A 269 6.15 6.84 -8.38
C ALA A 269 6.88 5.78 -7.55
N MET A 270 8.06 6.11 -7.00
CA MET A 270 8.78 5.22 -6.08
C MET A 270 7.95 4.87 -4.85
N VAL A 271 7.30 5.84 -4.20
CA VAL A 271 6.43 5.58 -3.04
C VAL A 271 5.26 4.68 -3.42
N LEU A 272 4.61 4.93 -4.56
CA LEU A 272 3.49 4.11 -5.01
C LEU A 272 3.92 2.67 -5.28
N LEU A 273 4.99 2.48 -6.06
CA LEU A 273 5.50 1.17 -6.40
C LEU A 273 6.05 0.45 -5.18
N ALA A 274 6.79 1.11 -4.29
CA ALA A 274 7.30 0.53 -3.03
C ALA A 274 6.15 0.05 -2.12
N GLU A 275 5.09 0.84 -1.97
CA GLU A 275 3.98 0.46 -1.09
C GLU A 275 3.04 -0.57 -1.72
N LEU A 276 2.86 -0.52 -3.05
CA LEU A 276 1.90 -1.37 -3.74
C LEU A 276 2.51 -2.67 -4.28
N GLY A 277 3.78 -2.67 -4.69
CA GLY A 277 4.41 -3.77 -5.41
C GLY A 277 3.71 -4.10 -6.72
N ASP A 278 3.67 -5.39 -7.06
CA ASP A 278 2.98 -5.85 -8.25
C ASP A 278 1.45 -5.78 -8.13
N ILE A 279 0.88 -4.72 -8.69
CA ILE A 279 -0.57 -4.50 -8.72
C ILE A 279 -1.30 -5.32 -9.80
N SER A 280 -0.58 -6.16 -10.56
CA SER A 280 -1.19 -7.17 -11.42
C SER A 280 -2.03 -8.18 -10.62
N ARG A 281 -1.72 -8.36 -9.32
CA ARG A 281 -2.48 -9.22 -8.39
C ARG A 281 -3.95 -8.78 -8.15
N PHE A 282 -4.32 -7.59 -8.60
CA PHE A 282 -5.70 -7.12 -8.53
C PHE A 282 -6.38 -7.37 -9.87
N ASP A 283 -7.45 -8.17 -9.87
CA ASP A 283 -8.22 -8.54 -11.06
C ASP A 283 -8.80 -7.33 -11.79
N SER A 284 -9.08 -6.26 -11.03
CA SER A 284 -9.60 -5.03 -11.58
C SER A 284 -9.07 -3.79 -10.86
N PRO A 285 -8.99 -2.64 -11.55
CA PRO A 285 -8.60 -1.38 -10.93
C PRO A 285 -9.59 -0.94 -9.83
N LYS A 286 -10.86 -1.40 -9.87
CA LYS A 286 -11.84 -1.14 -8.81
C LYS A 286 -11.45 -1.80 -7.48
N GLN A 287 -10.90 -3.01 -7.54
CA GLN A 287 -10.41 -3.72 -6.37
C GLN A 287 -9.23 -2.95 -5.73
N LEU A 288 -8.31 -2.44 -6.55
CA LEU A 288 -7.21 -1.59 -6.08
C LEU A 288 -7.70 -0.27 -5.47
N MET A 289 -8.71 0.38 -6.07
CA MET A 289 -9.34 1.57 -5.48
C MET A 289 -9.95 1.28 -4.09
N ALA A 290 -10.59 0.13 -3.93
CA ALA A 290 -11.17 -0.30 -2.65
C ALA A 290 -10.07 -0.66 -1.63
N TYR A 291 -9.01 -1.35 -2.08
CA TYR A 291 -7.84 -1.69 -1.27
C TYR A 291 -7.20 -0.43 -0.68
N LEU A 292 -7.04 0.63 -1.46
CA LEU A 292 -6.52 1.92 -1.02
C LEU A 292 -7.53 2.80 -0.25
N GLY A 293 -8.75 2.31 -0.06
CA GLY A 293 -9.79 3.00 0.69
C GLY A 293 -10.24 4.32 0.05
N LEU A 294 -10.18 4.40 -1.29
CA LEU A 294 -10.63 5.55 -2.09
C LEU A 294 -12.11 5.45 -2.51
N VAL A 295 -12.78 4.36 -2.13
CA VAL A 295 -14.20 4.12 -2.40
C VAL A 295 -15.06 4.62 -1.24
N PRO A 296 -16.29 5.11 -1.49
CA PRO A 296 -17.21 5.49 -0.41
C PRO A 296 -17.61 4.26 0.41
N SER A 297 -17.77 4.45 1.71
CA SER A 297 -18.52 3.54 2.58
C SER A 297 -19.98 3.51 2.14
N GLU A 298 -20.64 2.36 2.32
CA GLU A 298 -22.01 2.17 1.90
C GLU A 298 -22.80 1.42 2.98
N HIS A 299 -23.92 2.01 3.39
CA HIS A 299 -24.93 1.38 4.23
C HIS A 299 -26.22 1.29 3.41
N SER A 300 -26.49 0.08 2.93
CA SER A 300 -27.65 -0.20 2.08
C SER A 300 -28.50 -1.29 2.74
N SER A 301 -29.82 -1.06 2.81
CA SER A 301 -30.80 -2.01 3.35
C SER A 301 -32.07 -1.94 2.51
N GLY A 302 -32.49 -3.06 1.91
CA GLY A 302 -33.62 -3.10 0.99
C GLY A 302 -33.44 -2.10 -0.18
N LYS A 303 -34.40 -1.19 -0.36
CA LYS A 303 -34.36 -0.16 -1.41
C LYS A 303 -33.57 1.11 -1.04
N ARG A 304 -33.10 1.24 0.22
CA ARG A 304 -32.41 2.44 0.69
C ARG A 304 -30.90 2.27 0.51
N ARG A 305 -30.29 3.18 -0.24
CA ARG A 305 -28.83 3.26 -0.43
C ARG A 305 -28.30 4.55 0.19
N ARG A 306 -27.38 4.43 1.14
CA ARG A 306 -26.69 5.58 1.75
C ARG A 306 -25.18 5.42 1.60
N GLN A 307 -24.56 6.34 0.86
CA GLN A 307 -23.11 6.41 0.74
C GLN A 307 -22.53 7.46 1.71
N GLY A 308 -21.41 7.12 2.35
CA GLY A 308 -20.72 7.95 3.33
C GLY A 308 -19.36 8.45 2.85
N ALA A 309 -18.48 8.73 3.82
CA ALA A 309 -17.08 9.08 3.56
C ALA A 309 -16.32 7.92 2.91
N ILE A 310 -15.15 8.19 2.35
CA ILE A 310 -14.27 7.11 1.86
C ILE A 310 -13.88 6.16 3.01
N THR A 311 -13.64 4.89 2.71
CA THR A 311 -13.40 3.87 3.76
C THR A 311 -12.09 4.05 4.52
N LEU A 312 -11.11 4.78 3.95
CA LEU A 312 -9.77 5.00 4.53
C LEU A 312 -8.98 3.72 4.85
N THR A 313 -9.43 2.57 4.36
CA THR A 313 -8.78 1.27 4.52
C THR A 313 -7.47 1.18 3.75
N GLY A 314 -6.58 0.26 4.16
CA GLY A 314 -5.32 -0.02 3.47
C GLY A 314 -4.26 1.06 3.61
N ASN A 315 -3.38 1.17 2.61
CA ASN A 315 -2.14 1.93 2.71
C ASN A 315 -2.37 3.46 2.66
N SER A 316 -2.16 4.13 3.80
CA SER A 316 -2.35 5.57 3.94
C SER A 316 -1.32 6.41 3.18
N ARG A 317 -0.07 5.94 3.02
CA ARG A 317 0.99 6.65 2.27
C ARG A 317 0.70 6.63 0.78
N ALA A 318 0.34 5.48 0.21
CA ALA A 318 -0.05 5.37 -1.20
C ALA A 318 -1.28 6.24 -1.48
N ARG A 319 -2.31 6.17 -0.61
CA ARG A 319 -3.51 7.01 -0.73
C ARG A 319 -3.17 8.51 -0.68
N ARG A 320 -2.36 8.96 0.29
CA ARG A 320 -1.92 10.36 0.39
C ARG A 320 -1.19 10.79 -0.87
N THR A 321 -0.24 9.99 -1.35
CA THR A 321 0.53 10.27 -2.56
C THR A 321 -0.38 10.46 -3.78
N LEU A 322 -1.39 9.60 -3.96
CA LEU A 322 -2.37 9.76 -5.04
C LEU A 322 -3.21 11.04 -4.92
N ILE A 323 -3.64 11.40 -3.70
CA ILE A 323 -4.42 12.62 -3.44
C ILE A 323 -3.57 13.86 -3.72
N GLU A 324 -2.30 13.87 -3.33
CA GLU A 324 -1.37 14.96 -3.63
C GLU A 324 -1.13 15.08 -5.15
N SER A 325 -0.89 13.96 -5.83
CA SER A 325 -0.74 13.91 -7.30
C SER A 325 -2.00 14.40 -8.03
N ALA A 326 -3.19 14.12 -7.49
CA ALA A 326 -4.47 14.51 -8.09
C ALA A 326 -4.65 16.03 -8.22
N TRP A 327 -4.02 16.83 -7.36
CA TRP A 327 -4.03 18.29 -7.49
C TRP A 327 -3.41 18.77 -8.81
N GLY A 328 -2.52 17.99 -9.41
CA GLY A 328 -1.95 18.27 -10.72
C GLY A 328 -3.01 18.43 -11.82
N TYR A 329 -4.16 17.78 -11.70
CA TYR A 329 -5.24 17.80 -12.70
C TYR A 329 -6.20 18.98 -12.56
N ARG A 330 -5.99 19.89 -11.58
CA ARG A 330 -6.75 21.15 -11.48
C ARG A 330 -6.51 22.10 -12.65
N PHE A 331 -5.40 21.90 -13.35
CA PHE A 331 -4.97 22.71 -14.48
C PHE A 331 -5.52 22.15 -15.81
N PRO A 332 -5.62 22.97 -16.87
CA PRO A 332 -6.03 22.49 -18.19
C PRO A 332 -5.09 21.41 -18.75
N ALA A 333 -5.67 20.45 -19.49
CA ALA A 333 -4.90 19.39 -20.16
C ALA A 333 -4.02 19.97 -21.27
N ARG A 334 -2.69 19.84 -21.14
CA ARG A 334 -1.69 20.38 -22.07
C ARG A 334 -0.39 19.56 -22.01
N LYS A 335 0.28 19.35 -23.14
CA LYS A 335 1.64 18.77 -23.20
C LYS A 335 2.71 19.87 -23.08
N THR A 336 2.96 20.34 -21.86
CA THR A 336 3.97 21.39 -21.60
C THR A 336 5.39 20.86 -21.81
N LYS A 337 6.36 21.76 -22.02
CA LYS A 337 7.80 21.39 -22.10
C LYS A 337 8.26 20.60 -20.88
N HIS A 338 7.78 20.97 -19.69
CA HIS A 338 8.06 20.24 -18.44
C HIS A 338 7.53 18.80 -18.47
N LEU A 339 6.29 18.58 -18.91
CA LEU A 339 5.72 17.23 -18.99
C LEU A 339 6.43 16.38 -20.05
N LYS A 340 6.75 16.96 -21.22
CA LYS A 340 7.52 16.29 -22.26
C LYS A 340 8.92 15.86 -21.78
N ARG A 341 9.59 16.71 -20.99
CA ARG A 341 10.89 16.37 -20.39
C ARG A 341 10.75 15.25 -19.35
N LYS A 342 9.67 15.25 -18.58
CA LYS A 342 9.40 14.24 -17.56
C LYS A 342 9.11 12.87 -18.16
N GLU A 343 8.36 12.82 -19.25
CA GLU A 343 7.98 11.57 -19.93
C GLU A 343 9.05 11.06 -20.92
N ALA A 344 10.26 11.66 -20.95
CA ALA A 344 11.27 11.35 -21.96
C ALA A 344 11.63 9.86 -22.00
N ASP A 345 11.79 9.26 -20.81
CA ASP A 345 12.22 7.88 -20.63
C ASP A 345 11.03 6.88 -20.57
N ALA A 346 9.79 7.36 -20.71
CA ALA A 346 8.59 6.53 -20.69
C ALA A 346 8.33 5.86 -22.06
N SER A 347 7.69 4.68 -22.03
CA SER A 347 7.18 4.02 -23.25
C SER A 347 6.11 4.86 -23.97
N GLU A 348 5.92 4.62 -25.27
CA GLU A 348 4.90 5.31 -26.05
C GLU A 348 3.48 4.95 -25.60
N GLU A 349 3.29 3.70 -25.15
CA GLU A 349 2.06 3.21 -24.54
C GLU A 349 1.75 3.96 -23.24
N ALA A 350 2.72 4.10 -22.34
CA ALA A 350 2.57 4.86 -21.10
C ALA A 350 2.26 6.34 -21.38
N LYS A 351 2.94 6.97 -22.35
CA LYS A 351 2.65 8.35 -22.80
C LYS A 351 1.23 8.48 -23.35
N ALA A 352 0.75 7.51 -24.12
CA ALA A 352 -0.61 7.50 -24.65
C ALA A 352 -1.66 7.39 -23.54
N ILE A 353 -1.45 6.49 -22.57
CA ILE A 353 -2.30 6.34 -21.37
C ILE A 353 -2.29 7.63 -20.55
N ALA A 354 -1.11 8.22 -20.32
CA ALA A 354 -0.97 9.46 -19.57
C ALA A 354 -1.70 10.63 -20.23
N TRP A 355 -1.67 10.72 -21.56
CA TRP A 355 -2.44 11.74 -22.29
C TRP A 355 -3.95 11.52 -22.18
N LYS A 356 -4.42 10.26 -22.27
CA LYS A 356 -5.82 9.90 -22.04
C LYS A 356 -6.25 10.26 -20.61
N ALA A 357 -5.43 9.93 -19.62
CA ALA A 357 -5.64 10.29 -18.23
C ALA A 357 -5.75 11.81 -18.05
N GLN A 358 -4.86 12.58 -18.67
CA GLN A 358 -4.88 14.04 -18.56
C GLN A 358 -6.17 14.66 -19.10
N LYS A 359 -6.60 14.29 -20.30
CA LYS A 359 -7.88 14.78 -20.87
C LYS A 359 -9.06 14.45 -19.96
N ARG A 360 -9.11 13.22 -19.47
CA ARG A 360 -10.24 12.73 -18.66
C ARG A 360 -10.27 13.35 -17.27
N LEU A 361 -9.16 13.32 -16.55
CA LEU A 361 -9.07 13.76 -15.15
C LEU A 361 -9.17 15.28 -15.03
N CYS A 362 -8.55 16.05 -15.94
CA CYS A 362 -8.74 17.50 -15.98
C CYS A 362 -10.20 17.88 -16.29
N GLY A 363 -10.83 17.21 -17.27
CA GLY A 363 -12.23 17.44 -17.61
C GLY A 363 -13.17 17.08 -16.45
N ARG A 364 -12.90 15.98 -15.75
CA ARG A 364 -13.66 15.54 -14.57
C ARG A 364 -13.49 16.53 -13.41
N TYR A 365 -12.27 17.00 -13.15
CA TYR A 365 -12.00 18.00 -12.11
C TYR A 365 -12.85 19.24 -12.37
N TYR A 366 -12.75 19.79 -13.59
CA TYR A 366 -13.48 20.99 -14.00
C TYR A 366 -15.01 20.83 -13.88
N ARG A 367 -15.55 19.70 -14.33
CA ARG A 367 -16.99 19.40 -14.23
C ARG A 367 -17.47 19.37 -12.79
N LEU A 368 -16.73 18.70 -11.90
CA LEU A 368 -17.11 18.57 -10.49
C LEU A 368 -17.00 19.91 -9.75
N THR A 369 -15.96 20.70 -10.01
CA THR A 369 -15.82 22.03 -9.40
C THR A 369 -16.88 23.00 -9.88
N ARG A 370 -17.27 22.97 -11.16
CA ARG A 370 -18.39 23.80 -11.67
C ARG A 370 -19.74 23.40 -11.10
N ALA A 371 -19.90 22.13 -10.73
CA ALA A 371 -21.08 21.66 -10.00
C ALA A 371 -21.06 22.04 -8.50
N GLY A 372 -20.17 22.96 -8.09
CA GLY A 372 -20.09 23.46 -6.71
C GLY A 372 -19.50 22.47 -5.70
N LYS A 373 -18.88 21.37 -6.14
CA LYS A 373 -18.30 20.38 -5.22
C LYS A 373 -17.04 20.91 -4.55
N ASN A 374 -16.87 20.60 -3.26
CA ASN A 374 -15.67 20.95 -2.50
C ASN A 374 -14.41 20.41 -3.18
N THR A 375 -13.42 21.28 -3.40
CA THR A 375 -12.19 20.96 -4.14
C THR A 375 -11.41 19.79 -3.55
N LYS A 376 -11.41 19.61 -2.22
CA LYS A 376 -10.76 18.47 -1.56
C LYS A 376 -11.45 17.15 -1.93
N LEU A 377 -12.79 17.14 -1.93
CA LEU A 377 -13.57 15.97 -2.36
C LEU A 377 -13.40 15.68 -3.86
N VAL A 378 -13.28 16.73 -4.67
CA VAL A 378 -12.94 16.57 -6.10
C VAL A 378 -11.58 15.89 -6.25
N CYS A 379 -10.55 16.33 -5.52
CA CYS A 379 -9.23 15.70 -5.57
C CYS A 379 -9.25 14.23 -5.16
N VAL A 380 -10.03 13.85 -4.14
CA VAL A 380 -10.23 12.44 -3.77
C VAL A 380 -10.86 11.64 -4.91
N ALA A 381 -11.87 12.20 -5.59
CA ALA A 381 -12.50 11.55 -6.74
C ALA A 381 -11.55 11.42 -7.94
N ILE A 382 -10.67 12.40 -8.17
CA ILE A 382 -9.62 12.33 -9.18
C ILE A 382 -8.56 11.29 -8.80
N ALA A 383 -8.11 11.25 -7.55
CA ALA A 383 -7.15 10.26 -7.06
C ALA A 383 -7.67 8.82 -7.23
N ARG A 384 -8.96 8.61 -6.94
CA ARG A 384 -9.63 7.32 -7.17
C ARG A 384 -9.58 6.89 -8.64
N GLU A 385 -9.70 7.81 -9.58
CA GLU A 385 -9.63 7.46 -11.01
C GLU A 385 -8.19 7.40 -11.52
N LEU A 386 -7.29 8.22 -10.97
CA LEU A 386 -5.86 8.22 -11.26
C LEU A 386 -5.23 6.85 -11.01
N ILE A 387 -5.57 6.18 -9.90
CA ILE A 387 -5.02 4.84 -9.63
C ILE A 387 -5.45 3.79 -10.67
N GLY A 388 -6.58 4.00 -11.35
CA GLY A 388 -6.94 3.16 -12.50
C GLY A 388 -5.96 3.30 -13.66
N PHE A 389 -5.51 4.52 -13.95
CA PHE A 389 -4.47 4.76 -14.97
C PHE A 389 -3.09 4.28 -14.54
N VAL A 390 -2.76 4.38 -13.25
CA VAL A 390 -1.56 3.76 -12.68
C VAL A 390 -1.62 2.25 -12.90
N TRP A 391 -2.75 1.60 -12.60
CA TRP A 391 -2.96 0.17 -12.85
C TRP A 391 -2.80 -0.22 -14.31
N ASP A 392 -3.35 0.58 -15.24
CA ASP A 392 -3.20 0.34 -16.69
C ASP A 392 -1.72 0.36 -17.12
N ILE A 393 -0.95 1.36 -16.68
CA ILE A 393 0.49 1.46 -17.02
C ILE A 393 1.28 0.32 -16.39
N VAL A 394 1.11 0.08 -15.09
CA VAL A 394 1.89 -0.94 -14.38
C VAL A 394 1.60 -2.33 -14.94
N ARG A 395 0.37 -2.66 -15.34
CA ARG A 395 0.09 -3.97 -15.97
C ARG A 395 0.79 -4.19 -17.31
N LEU A 396 1.10 -3.13 -18.05
CA LEU A 396 1.81 -3.22 -19.32
C LEU A 396 3.33 -3.27 -19.12
N GLU A 397 3.82 -2.48 -18.17
CA GLU A 397 5.25 -2.21 -18.00
C GLU A 397 5.91 -3.05 -16.91
N MET A 398 5.15 -3.75 -16.06
CA MET A 398 5.74 -4.59 -15.03
C MET A 398 6.57 -5.71 -15.67
N PRO A 399 7.81 -5.92 -15.20
CA PRO A 399 8.55 -7.11 -15.55
C PRO A 399 7.70 -8.33 -15.21
N LYS A 400 7.38 -9.14 -16.22
CA LYS A 400 6.74 -10.43 -15.96
C LYS A 400 7.74 -11.24 -15.14
N LEU A 401 7.40 -11.57 -13.90
CA LEU A 401 8.14 -12.57 -13.15
C LEU A 401 8.20 -13.81 -14.05
N ALA A 402 9.41 -14.26 -14.39
CA ALA A 402 9.59 -15.57 -14.98
C ALA A 402 9.02 -16.55 -13.95
N THR A 403 7.87 -17.16 -14.27
CA THR A 403 7.31 -18.24 -13.48
C THR A 403 8.40 -19.30 -13.38
N GLN A 404 8.98 -19.45 -12.18
CA GLN A 404 9.83 -20.59 -11.84
C GLN A 404 8.96 -21.80 -11.57
#